data_AF-A0A355XTC8-F1
#
_entry.id   AF-A0A355XTC8-F1
#
_cell.length_a   1.000
_cell.length_b   1.000
_cell.length_c   1.000
_cell.angle_alpha   90.00
_cell.angle_beta   90.00
_cell.angle_gamma   90.00
#
_symmetry.space_group_name_H-M   'P 1'
#
loop_
_entity.id
_entity.type
_entity.pdbx_description
1 polymer ?
#
loop_
_entity_poly.entity_id
_entity_poly.type
_entity_poly.pdbx_seq_one_letter_code
_entity_poly.pdbx_strand_id
1 'polypeptide(L)'
;MKVFQSSIFRAICAIVVGALLVKYREQTVTWITIAIGVMFFVSGVISVVAYLSSKRQATANGIDIYDANGNKLTRPMPPFPIVGVGSIILGALLALLPDAFVNGLMVILSAILILGALNLFFNLAVAAKFSRIGYVWWVFPVIIFLVGIVALVKPSVIASAPLFIIGWGMMAYGMIDLVDAIKIHQCRKAFERSQQARQDDGTLVAEEITDEHTEQ
;
A
#
# COMPACT_ATOMS: atom_id res chain seq x y z
N MET A 1 -11.90 -6.83 28.40
CA MET A 1 -10.69 -5.98 28.58
C MET A 1 -9.70 -6.05 27.40
N LYS A 2 -9.37 -7.23 26.84
CA LYS A 2 -8.38 -7.37 25.73
C LYS A 2 -8.71 -6.60 24.45
N VAL A 3 -9.97 -6.54 24.03
CA VAL A 3 -10.39 -5.88 22.78
C VAL A 3 -10.22 -4.35 22.86
N PHE A 4 -10.40 -3.79 24.05
CA PHE A 4 -10.30 -2.34 24.30
C PHE A 4 -8.84 -1.85 24.30
N GLN A 5 -7.97 -2.59 24.98
CA GLN A 5 -6.53 -2.31 24.99
C GLN A 5 -5.91 -2.50 23.60
N SER A 6 -6.40 -3.49 22.83
CA SER A 6 -5.98 -3.71 21.44
C SER A 6 -6.36 -2.54 20.51
N SER A 7 -7.58 -2.01 20.65
CA SER A 7 -8.05 -0.86 19.85
C SER A 7 -7.27 0.43 20.17
N ILE A 8 -7.09 0.77 21.45
CA ILE A 8 -6.29 1.95 21.84
C ILE A 8 -4.84 1.82 21.36
N PHE A 9 -4.24 0.64 21.53
CA PHE A 9 -2.87 0.39 21.08
C PHE A 9 -2.74 0.56 19.56
N ARG A 10 -3.68 0.01 18.78
CA ARG A 10 -3.72 0.19 17.32
C ARG A 10 -3.87 1.65 16.94
N ALA A 11 -4.76 2.39 17.60
CA ALA A 11 -4.99 3.81 17.34
C ALA A 11 -3.73 4.65 17.60
N ILE A 12 -3.05 4.43 18.73
CA ILE A 12 -1.78 5.10 19.06
C ILE A 12 -0.70 4.72 18.02
N CYS A 13 -0.58 3.44 17.68
CA CYS A 13 0.35 2.98 16.65
C CYS A 13 0.08 3.65 15.30
N ALA A 14 -1.18 3.79 14.88
CA ALA A 14 -1.55 4.45 13.64
C ALA A 14 -1.17 5.95 13.66
N ILE A 15 -1.35 6.64 14.78
CA ILE A 15 -0.93 8.05 14.93
C ILE A 15 0.60 8.16 14.83
N VAL A 16 1.34 7.31 15.56
CA VAL A 16 2.81 7.33 15.57
C VAL A 16 3.37 7.00 14.18
N VAL A 17 2.87 5.94 13.55
CA VAL A 17 3.28 5.56 12.19
C VAL A 17 2.93 6.66 11.19
N GLY A 18 1.73 7.24 11.29
CA GLY A 18 1.32 8.37 10.43
C GLY A 18 2.24 9.58 10.58
N ALA A 19 2.60 9.96 11.82
CA ALA A 19 3.51 11.05 12.09
C ALA A 19 4.93 10.78 11.56
N LEU A 20 5.42 9.54 11.71
CA LEU A 20 6.71 9.12 11.16
C LEU A 20 6.70 9.16 9.63
N LEU A 21 5.61 8.71 8.99
CA LEU A 21 5.44 8.77 7.54
C LEU A 21 5.54 10.20 7.02
N VAL A 22 4.92 11.16 7.72
CA VAL A 22 4.96 12.57 7.31
C VAL A 22 6.35 13.18 7.50
N LYS A 23 6.99 12.89 8.63
CA LYS A 23 8.31 13.43 8.96
C LYS A 23 9.42 12.87 8.07
N TYR A 24 9.38 11.57 7.78
CA TYR A 24 10.43 10.85 7.07
C TYR A 24 9.99 10.36 5.68
N ARG A 25 9.00 11.02 5.07
CA ARG A 25 8.39 10.59 3.79
C ARG A 25 9.41 10.29 2.70
N GLU A 26 10.42 11.16 2.52
CA GLU A 26 11.42 10.99 1.46
C GLU A 26 12.28 9.76 1.74
N GLN A 27 12.72 9.59 2.99
CA GLN A 27 13.47 8.42 3.43
C GLN A 27 12.64 7.14 3.28
N THR A 28 11.33 7.19 3.59
CA THR A 28 10.43 6.05 3.41
C THR A 28 10.35 5.62 1.95
N VAL A 29 10.27 6.56 0.99
CA VAL A 29 10.33 6.22 -0.45
C VAL A 29 11.65 5.52 -0.77
N THR A 30 12.78 6.07 -0.36
CA THR A 30 14.10 5.48 -0.61
C THR A 30 14.21 4.07 -0.04
N TRP A 31 13.81 3.85 1.22
CA TRP A 31 13.87 2.53 1.86
C TRP A 31 12.93 1.51 1.22
N ILE A 32 11.73 1.93 0.79
CA ILE A 32 10.81 1.07 0.04
C ILE A 32 11.44 0.68 -1.30
N THR A 33 12.04 1.63 -2.03
CA THR A 33 12.72 1.36 -3.29
C THR A 33 13.88 0.37 -3.10
N ILE A 34 14.70 0.55 -2.07
CA ILE A 34 15.78 -0.38 -1.74
C ILE A 34 15.21 -1.78 -1.43
N ALA A 35 14.16 -1.86 -0.61
CA ALA A 35 13.55 -3.14 -0.24
C ALA A 35 13.01 -3.89 -1.47
N ILE A 36 12.32 -3.19 -2.38
CA ILE A 36 11.86 -3.75 -3.65
C ILE A 36 13.06 -4.20 -4.50
N GLY A 37 14.12 -3.39 -4.56
CA GLY A 37 15.36 -3.71 -5.27
C GLY A 37 16.01 -5.00 -4.77
N VAL A 38 16.14 -5.16 -3.46
CA VAL A 38 16.67 -6.38 -2.84
C VAL A 38 15.80 -7.60 -3.14
N MET A 39 14.47 -7.48 -3.02
CA MET A 39 13.55 -8.57 -3.37
C MET A 39 13.69 -8.98 -4.84
N PHE A 40 13.81 -8.02 -5.76
CA PHE A 40 13.98 -8.28 -7.18
C PHE A 40 15.34 -8.92 -7.46
N PHE A 41 16.42 -8.39 -6.86
CA PHE A 41 17.76 -8.95 -6.99
C PHE A 41 17.82 -10.41 -6.55
N VAL A 42 17.29 -10.73 -5.36
CA VAL A 42 17.26 -12.10 -4.84
C VAL A 42 16.46 -13.01 -5.77
N SER A 43 15.29 -12.57 -6.24
CA SER A 43 14.47 -13.32 -7.21
C SER A 43 15.23 -13.57 -8.52
N GLY A 44 15.94 -12.57 -9.04
CA GLY A 44 16.76 -12.68 -10.24
C GLY A 44 17.92 -13.66 -10.09
N VAL A 45 18.64 -13.61 -8.96
CA VAL A 45 19.72 -14.57 -8.65
C VAL A 45 19.18 -15.99 -8.60
N ILE A 46 18.05 -16.23 -7.94
CA ILE A 46 17.41 -17.56 -7.87
C ILE A 46 17.07 -18.07 -9.28
N SER A 47 16.51 -17.21 -10.14
CA SER A 47 16.18 -17.57 -11.53
C SER A 47 17.41 -18.00 -12.35
N VAL A 48 18.52 -17.26 -12.24
CA VAL A 48 19.77 -17.61 -12.94
C VAL A 48 20.41 -18.87 -12.37
N VAL A 49 20.42 -19.03 -11.04
CA VAL A 49 20.93 -20.25 -10.39
C VAL A 49 20.12 -21.48 -10.79
N ALA A 50 18.80 -21.38 -10.86
CA ALA A 50 17.92 -22.45 -11.31
C ALA A 50 18.20 -22.85 -12.78
N TYR A 51 18.41 -21.87 -13.66
CA TYR A 51 18.82 -22.13 -15.03
C TYR A 51 20.19 -22.82 -15.11
N LEU A 52 21.19 -22.32 -14.39
CA LEU A 52 22.55 -22.91 -14.39
C LEU A 52 22.54 -24.33 -13.85
N SER A 53 21.76 -24.59 -12.80
CA SER A 53 21.60 -25.92 -12.22
C SER A 53 20.90 -26.87 -13.18
N SER A 54 19.83 -26.42 -13.83
CA SER A 54 19.11 -27.23 -14.83
C SER A 54 19.97 -27.51 -16.07
N LYS A 55 20.74 -26.51 -16.54
CA LYS A 55 21.70 -26.67 -17.63
C LYS A 55 22.81 -27.65 -17.26
N ARG A 56 23.41 -27.50 -16.06
CA ARG A 56 24.42 -28.44 -15.55
C ARG A 56 23.88 -29.85 -15.46
N GLN A 57 22.66 -30.06 -14.98
CA GLN A 57 22.03 -31.39 -14.95
C GLN A 57 21.77 -31.95 -16.35
N ALA A 58 21.36 -31.12 -17.31
CA ALA A 58 21.20 -31.53 -18.70
C ALA A 58 22.53 -31.91 -19.37
N THR A 59 23.64 -31.28 -18.97
CA THR A 59 24.99 -31.59 -19.50
C THR A 59 25.69 -32.72 -18.73
N ALA A 60 25.47 -32.85 -17.42
CA ALA A 60 26.12 -33.85 -16.56
C ALA A 60 25.43 -35.21 -16.61
N ASN A 61 24.09 -35.25 -16.71
CA ASN A 61 23.34 -36.48 -16.95
C ASN A 61 23.10 -36.65 -18.45
N GLY A 62 24.18 -36.75 -19.24
CA GLY A 62 24.14 -37.15 -20.66
C GLY A 62 23.64 -38.58 -20.88
N ILE A 63 22.54 -38.92 -20.22
CA ILE A 63 21.75 -40.13 -20.43
C ILE A 63 20.81 -39.76 -21.56
N ASP A 64 21.18 -40.13 -22.78
CA ASP A 64 20.28 -40.12 -23.92
C ASP A 64 19.08 -41.00 -23.53
N ILE A 65 17.94 -40.38 -23.18
CA ILE A 65 16.72 -41.13 -22.88
C ILE A 65 16.14 -41.54 -24.22
N TYR A 66 16.12 -42.83 -24.51
CA TYR A 66 15.52 -43.37 -25.74
C TYR A 66 14.06 -43.74 -25.47
N ASP A 67 13.16 -43.35 -26.37
CA ASP A 67 11.79 -43.88 -26.39
C ASP A 67 11.83 -45.40 -26.66
N ALA A 68 10.73 -46.12 -26.39
CA ALA A 68 10.62 -47.57 -26.67
C ALA A 68 10.91 -47.93 -28.14
N ASN A 69 10.85 -46.94 -29.04
CA ASN A 69 11.15 -47.03 -30.46
C ASN A 69 12.62 -46.71 -30.82
N GLY A 70 13.51 -46.47 -29.84
CA GLY A 70 14.93 -46.18 -30.08
C GLY A 70 15.22 -44.75 -30.56
N ASN A 71 14.28 -43.82 -30.42
CA ASN A 71 14.48 -42.40 -30.76
C ASN A 71 15.00 -41.61 -29.56
N LYS A 72 16.01 -40.75 -29.76
CA LYS A 72 16.56 -39.87 -28.70
C LYS A 72 15.51 -38.85 -28.27
N LEU A 73 15.05 -38.91 -27.02
CA LEU A 73 14.26 -37.87 -26.39
C LEU A 73 15.21 -36.73 -26.00
N THR A 74 15.24 -35.68 -26.83
CA THR A 74 15.97 -34.46 -26.50
C THR A 74 15.27 -33.81 -25.30
N ARG A 75 15.91 -33.82 -24.13
CA ARG A 75 15.38 -33.10 -22.97
C ARG A 75 15.23 -31.62 -23.36
N PRO A 76 14.05 -31.00 -23.21
CA PRO A 76 13.86 -29.59 -23.54
C PRO A 76 14.90 -28.76 -22.77
N MET A 77 15.76 -28.05 -23.50
CA MET A 77 16.73 -27.16 -22.87
C MET A 77 15.96 -26.04 -22.16
N PRO A 78 16.21 -25.77 -20.87
CA PRO A 78 15.55 -24.68 -20.18
C PRO A 78 15.81 -23.36 -20.95
N PRO A 79 14.78 -22.51 -21.16
CA PRO A 79 14.96 -21.24 -21.83
C PRO A 79 15.91 -20.35 -21.02
N PHE A 80 16.69 -19.52 -21.73
CA PHE A 80 17.60 -18.58 -21.07
C PHE A 80 16.81 -17.64 -20.13
N PRO A 81 17.30 -17.38 -18.91
CA PRO A 81 16.58 -16.61 -17.90
C PRO A 81 16.77 -15.11 -18.17
N ILE A 82 16.26 -14.62 -19.30
CA ILE A 82 16.33 -13.21 -19.71
C ILE A 82 15.69 -12.32 -18.64
N VAL A 83 14.54 -12.77 -18.10
CA VAL A 83 13.85 -12.12 -16.99
C VAL A 83 14.66 -12.16 -15.69
N GLY A 84 15.41 -13.24 -15.44
CA GLY A 84 16.29 -13.37 -14.28
C GLY A 84 17.46 -12.38 -14.34
N VAL A 85 18.09 -12.24 -15.50
CA VAL A 85 19.18 -11.28 -15.72
C VAL A 85 18.66 -9.84 -15.60
N GLY A 86 17.54 -9.52 -16.26
CA GLY A 86 16.90 -8.21 -16.12
C GLY A 86 16.53 -7.90 -14.66
N SER A 87 16.13 -8.91 -13.91
CA SER A 87 15.80 -8.79 -12.49
C SER A 87 16.99 -8.51 -11.59
N ILE A 88 18.14 -9.14 -11.85
CA ILE A 88 19.39 -8.82 -11.17
C ILE A 88 19.80 -7.37 -11.44
N ILE A 89 19.77 -6.93 -12.71
CA ILE A 89 20.19 -5.59 -13.11
C ILE A 89 19.27 -4.54 -12.48
N LEU A 90 17.96 -4.71 -12.63
CA LEU A 90 16.98 -3.77 -12.06
C LEU A 90 17.05 -3.78 -10.53
N GLY A 91 17.13 -4.96 -9.90
CA GLY A 91 17.23 -5.07 -8.45
C GLY A 91 18.48 -4.38 -7.89
N ALA A 92 19.63 -4.57 -8.54
CA ALA A 92 20.87 -3.87 -8.18
C ALA A 92 20.75 -2.36 -8.38
N LEU A 93 20.14 -1.90 -9.48
CA LEU A 93 19.90 -0.49 -9.74
C LEU A 93 19.03 0.15 -8.65
N LEU A 94 17.94 -0.49 -8.25
CA LEU A 94 17.04 0.01 -7.20
C LEU A 94 17.69 -0.01 -5.82
N ALA A 95 18.50 -1.02 -5.51
CA ALA A 95 19.12 -1.16 -4.19
C ALA A 95 20.33 -0.23 -4.00
N LEU A 96 21.14 -0.02 -5.06
CA LEU A 96 22.37 0.77 -4.98
C LEU A 96 22.13 2.25 -5.33
N LEU A 97 21.20 2.53 -6.24
CA LEU A 97 20.92 3.88 -6.77
C LEU A 97 19.42 4.22 -6.68
N PRO A 98 18.80 4.13 -5.49
CA PRO A 98 17.35 4.35 -5.33
C PRO A 98 16.93 5.76 -5.75
N ASP A 99 17.71 6.79 -5.40
CA ASP A 99 17.36 8.18 -5.71
C ASP A 99 17.43 8.47 -7.20
N ALA A 100 18.42 7.93 -7.90
CA ALA A 100 18.53 8.06 -9.35
C ALA A 100 17.37 7.35 -10.07
N PHE A 101 16.98 6.17 -9.59
CA PHE A 101 15.83 5.44 -10.12
C PHE A 101 14.52 6.21 -9.92
N VAL A 102 14.24 6.67 -8.70
CA VAL A 102 13.03 7.43 -8.38
C VAL A 102 12.99 8.74 -9.17
N ASN A 103 14.11 9.47 -9.25
CA ASN A 103 14.19 10.70 -10.04
C ASN A 103 13.96 10.42 -11.54
N GLY A 104 14.60 9.38 -12.10
CA GLY A 104 14.41 8.99 -13.49
C GLY A 104 12.96 8.62 -13.80
N LEU A 105 12.33 7.82 -12.91
CA LEU A 105 10.92 7.46 -13.02
C LEU A 105 10.03 8.72 -12.98
N MET A 106 10.30 9.64 -12.06
CA MET A 106 9.54 10.88 -11.93
C MET A 106 9.70 11.80 -13.15
N VAL A 107 10.88 11.86 -13.76
CA VAL A 107 11.08 12.61 -15.01
C VAL A 107 10.23 12.01 -16.13
N ILE A 108 10.24 10.69 -16.31
CA ILE A 108 9.41 10.01 -17.31
C ILE A 108 7.92 10.27 -17.06
N LEU A 109 7.47 10.11 -15.81
CA LEU A 109 6.07 10.39 -15.42
C LEU A 109 5.70 11.85 -15.65
N SER A 110 6.59 12.79 -15.33
CA SER A 110 6.36 14.22 -15.54
C SER A 110 6.24 14.56 -17.04
N ALA A 111 7.07 13.96 -17.89
CA ALA A 111 7.02 14.17 -19.33
C ALA A 111 5.70 13.66 -19.91
N ILE A 112 5.28 12.45 -19.53
CA ILE A 112 4.00 11.87 -19.95
C ILE A 112 2.83 12.72 -19.44
N LEU A 113 2.90 13.21 -18.20
CA LEU A 113 1.86 14.04 -17.60
C LEU A 113 1.73 15.39 -18.33
N ILE A 114 2.85 16.02 -18.69
CA ILE A 114 2.87 17.25 -19.49
C ILE A 114 2.26 17.00 -20.87
N LEU A 115 2.64 15.92 -21.55
CA LEU A 115 2.07 15.54 -22.85
C LEU A 115 0.55 15.30 -22.74
N GLY A 116 0.10 14.62 -21.68
CA GLY A 116 -1.31 14.40 -21.39
C GLY A 116 -2.07 15.71 -21.14
N ALA A 117 -1.48 16.66 -20.42
CA ALA A 117 -2.06 17.98 -20.18
C ALA A 117 -2.18 18.79 -21.48
N LEU A 118 -1.17 18.77 -22.34
CA LEU A 118 -1.20 19.40 -23.66
C LEU A 118 -2.32 18.81 -24.53
N ASN A 119 -2.49 17.49 -24.53
CA ASN A 119 -3.61 16.86 -25.22
C ASN A 119 -4.96 17.33 -24.69
N LEU A 120 -5.09 17.49 -23.36
CA LEU A 120 -6.30 18.02 -22.74
C LEU A 120 -6.58 19.47 -23.18
N PHE A 121 -5.55 20.31 -23.26
CA PHE A 121 -5.65 21.66 -23.82
C PHE A 121 -6.09 21.67 -25.29
N PHE A 122 -5.49 20.82 -26.13
CA PHE A 122 -5.88 20.76 -27.55
C PHE A 122 -7.32 20.32 -27.73
N ASN A 123 -7.75 19.29 -27.00
CA ASN A 123 -9.13 18.80 -27.09
C ASN A 123 -10.13 19.89 -26.65
N LEU A 124 -9.82 20.61 -25.57
CA LEU A 124 -10.66 21.71 -25.10
C LEU A 124 -10.63 22.92 -26.05
N ALA A 125 -9.49 23.23 -26.67
CA ALA A 125 -9.38 24.30 -27.66
C ALA A 125 -10.18 23.99 -28.93
N VAL A 126 -10.15 22.74 -29.41
CA VAL A 126 -10.98 22.29 -30.53
C VAL A 126 -12.46 22.38 -30.15
N ALA A 127 -12.84 21.86 -28.98
CA ALA A 127 -14.22 21.93 -28.51
C ALA A 127 -14.71 23.38 -28.31
N ALA A 128 -13.83 24.30 -27.90
CA ALA A 128 -14.15 25.72 -27.73
C ALA A 128 -14.51 26.41 -29.05
N LYS A 129 -14.06 25.86 -30.18
CA LYS A 129 -14.44 26.31 -31.52
C LYS A 129 -15.89 25.95 -31.86
N PHE A 130 -16.41 24.85 -31.31
CA PHE A 130 -17.76 24.33 -31.61
C PHE A 130 -18.79 24.65 -30.52
N SER A 131 -18.36 24.99 -29.30
CA SER A 131 -19.23 25.28 -28.17
C SER A 131 -18.61 26.28 -27.19
N ARG A 132 -19.43 27.08 -26.50
CA ARG A 132 -18.95 28.07 -25.52
C ARG A 132 -18.55 27.36 -24.22
N ILE A 133 -17.27 27.00 -24.12
CA ILE A 133 -16.73 26.32 -22.95
C ILE A 133 -16.56 27.30 -21.79
N GLY A 134 -17.08 26.94 -20.62
CA GLY A 134 -16.91 27.72 -19.40
C GLY A 134 -15.46 27.70 -18.90
N TYR A 135 -14.99 28.84 -18.35
CA TYR A 135 -13.61 28.99 -17.85
C TYR A 135 -13.18 27.93 -16.83
N VAL A 136 -14.12 27.39 -16.04
CA VAL A 136 -13.84 26.34 -15.04
C VAL A 136 -13.22 25.08 -15.68
N TRP A 137 -13.59 24.76 -16.92
CA TRP A 137 -13.04 23.58 -17.62
C TRP A 137 -11.57 23.74 -18.00
N TRP A 138 -11.08 24.98 -18.14
CA TRP A 138 -9.66 25.26 -18.42
C TRP A 138 -8.78 25.12 -17.18
N VAL A 139 -9.36 25.14 -15.98
CA VAL A 139 -8.63 24.99 -14.72
C VAL A 139 -8.01 23.59 -14.59
N PHE A 140 -8.71 22.55 -15.03
CA PHE A 140 -8.21 21.16 -14.95
C PHE A 140 -6.92 20.94 -15.75
N PRO A 141 -6.86 21.25 -17.07
CA PRO A 141 -5.60 21.19 -17.83
C PRO A 141 -4.46 22.01 -17.21
N VAL A 142 -4.76 23.21 -16.69
CA VAL A 142 -3.77 24.08 -16.06
C VAL A 142 -3.19 23.45 -14.80
N ILE A 143 -4.03 22.88 -13.92
CA ILE A 143 -3.57 22.20 -12.70
C ILE A 143 -2.68 21.01 -13.06
N ILE A 144 -3.11 20.16 -14.00
CA ILE A 144 -2.36 18.96 -14.41
C ILE A 144 -1.00 19.37 -15.02
N PHE A 145 -0.99 20.40 -15.86
CA PHE A 145 0.24 20.93 -16.44
C PHE A 145 1.20 21.49 -15.39
N LEU A 146 0.69 22.24 -14.40
CA LEU A 146 1.48 22.78 -13.31
C LEU A 146 2.08 21.67 -12.45
N VAL A 147 1.30 20.63 -12.13
CA VAL A 147 1.77 19.43 -11.42
C VAL A 147 2.89 18.73 -12.21
N GLY A 148 2.75 18.63 -13.54
CA GLY A 148 3.79 18.10 -14.42
C GLY A 148 5.09 18.90 -14.37
N ILE A 149 5.01 20.24 -14.39
CA ILE A 149 6.18 21.10 -14.25
C ILE A 149 6.83 20.94 -12.87
N VAL A 150 6.05 20.91 -11.80
CA VAL A 150 6.58 20.72 -10.44
C VAL A 150 7.26 19.36 -10.31
N ALA A 151 6.69 18.30 -10.89
CA ALA A 151 7.30 16.97 -10.92
C ALA A 151 8.66 16.96 -11.65
N LEU A 152 8.82 17.78 -12.68
CA LEU A 152 10.07 17.92 -13.43
C LEU A 152 11.15 18.67 -12.63
N VAL A 153 10.78 19.76 -11.96
CA VAL A 153 11.72 20.63 -11.23
C VAL A 153 12.08 20.05 -9.85
N LYS A 154 11.12 19.44 -9.15
CA LYS A 154 11.30 18.84 -7.82
C LYS A 154 10.63 17.47 -7.75
N PRO A 155 11.24 16.44 -8.36
CA PRO A 155 10.69 15.09 -8.39
C PRO A 155 10.45 14.50 -6.99
N SER A 156 11.30 14.82 -6.00
CA SER A 156 11.19 14.31 -4.63
C SER A 156 9.89 14.72 -3.92
N VAL A 157 9.39 15.92 -4.20
CA VAL A 157 8.16 16.44 -3.58
C VAL A 157 6.96 15.64 -4.04
N ILE A 158 6.90 15.31 -5.34
CA ILE A 158 5.77 14.58 -5.90
C ILE A 158 5.89 13.08 -5.60
N ALA A 159 7.11 12.52 -5.61
CA ALA A 159 7.34 11.12 -5.23
C ALA A 159 6.87 10.81 -3.79
N SER A 160 7.05 11.76 -2.87
CA SER A 160 6.68 11.60 -1.45
C SER A 160 5.28 12.14 -1.09
N ALA A 161 4.61 12.84 -2.02
CA ALA A 161 3.28 13.41 -1.78
C ALA A 161 2.21 12.38 -1.40
N PRO A 162 2.13 11.18 -2.02
CA PRO A 162 1.17 10.16 -1.60
C PRO A 162 1.37 9.73 -0.15
N LEU A 163 2.62 9.54 0.29
CA LEU A 163 2.93 9.18 1.68
C LEU A 163 2.54 10.29 2.65
N PHE A 164 2.66 11.55 2.24
CA PHE A 164 2.20 12.68 3.04
C PHE A 164 0.68 12.63 3.28
N ILE A 165 -0.10 12.38 2.22
CA ILE A 165 -1.56 12.24 2.31
C ILE A 165 -1.95 11.04 3.17
N ILE A 166 -1.30 9.89 2.95
CA ILE A 166 -1.54 8.66 3.73
C ILE A 166 -1.21 8.89 5.21
N GLY A 167 -0.08 9.54 5.53
CA GLY A 167 0.33 9.82 6.91
C GLY A 167 -0.66 10.72 7.65
N TRP A 168 -1.17 11.78 6.98
CA TRP A 168 -2.23 12.63 7.54
C TRP A 168 -3.53 11.85 7.74
N GLY A 169 -3.90 11.01 6.77
CA GLY A 169 -5.05 10.12 6.86
C GLY A 169 -4.95 9.13 8.03
N MET A 170 -3.78 8.52 8.25
CA MET A 170 -3.53 7.61 9.37
C MET A 170 -3.61 8.32 10.73
N MET A 171 -3.11 9.55 10.82
CA MET A 171 -3.23 10.35 12.04
C MET A 171 -4.69 10.71 12.34
N ALA A 172 -5.46 11.14 11.33
CA ALA A 172 -6.89 11.41 11.48
C ALA A 172 -7.67 10.15 11.87
N TYR A 173 -7.40 9.03 11.19
CA TYR A 173 -7.99 7.73 11.50
C TYR A 173 -7.71 7.30 12.94
N GLY A 174 -6.45 7.34 13.38
CA GLY A 174 -6.08 6.95 14.74
C GLY A 174 -6.71 7.86 15.79
N MET A 175 -6.89 9.15 15.50
CA MET A 175 -7.59 10.07 16.39
C MET A 175 -9.09 9.73 16.51
N ILE A 176 -9.74 9.40 15.39
CA ILE A 176 -11.16 8.98 15.37
C ILE A 176 -11.33 7.66 16.14
N ASP A 177 -10.50 6.65 15.86
CA ASP A 177 -10.55 5.34 16.52
C ASP A 177 -10.32 5.46 18.03
N LEU A 178 -9.46 6.40 18.47
CA LEU A 178 -9.24 6.67 19.89
C LEU A 178 -10.46 7.31 20.57
N VAL A 179 -11.09 8.29 19.92
CA VAL A 179 -12.31 8.94 20.43
C VAL A 179 -13.45 7.92 20.54
N ASP A 180 -13.63 7.09 19.52
CA ASP A 180 -14.69 6.08 19.49
C ASP A 180 -14.45 5.00 20.55
N ALA A 181 -13.21 4.56 20.73
CA ALA A 181 -12.86 3.66 21.84
C ALA A 181 -13.27 4.27 23.18
N ILE A 182 -12.87 5.51 23.48
CA ILE A 182 -13.19 6.17 24.76
C ILE A 182 -14.71 6.26 24.97
N LYS A 183 -15.47 6.66 23.94
CA LYS A 183 -16.94 6.74 24.01
C LYS A 183 -17.59 5.38 24.25
N ILE A 184 -17.15 4.33 23.55
CA ILE A 184 -17.66 2.97 23.73
C ILE A 184 -17.39 2.48 25.16
N HIS A 185 -16.23 2.80 25.74
CA HIS A 185 -15.93 2.44 27.11
C HIS A 185 -16.83 3.15 28.12
N GLN A 186 -17.05 4.45 27.94
CA GLN A 186 -17.96 5.22 28.80
C GLN A 186 -19.38 4.68 28.70
N CYS A 187 -19.85 4.39 27.49
CA CYS A 187 -21.18 3.86 27.24
C CYS A 187 -21.36 2.45 27.84
N ARG A 188 -20.36 1.56 27.69
CA ARG A 188 -20.40 0.22 28.28
C ARG A 188 -20.45 0.29 29.82
N LYS A 189 -19.68 1.20 30.43
CA LYS A 189 -19.70 1.41 31.88
C LYS A 189 -21.04 1.97 32.37
N ALA A 190 -21.70 2.84 31.58
CA ALA A 190 -23.03 3.34 31.88
C ALA A 190 -24.09 2.24 31.76
N PHE A 191 -23.98 1.39 30.73
CA PHE A 191 -24.87 0.24 30.54
C PHE A 191 -24.75 -0.80 31.65
N GLU A 192 -23.53 -1.18 32.04
CA GLU A 192 -23.26 -2.09 33.16
C GLU A 192 -23.89 -1.57 34.48
N ARG A 193 -23.77 -0.26 34.76
CA ARG A 193 -24.42 0.37 35.92
C ARG A 193 -25.95 0.34 35.85
N SER A 194 -26.53 0.56 34.67
CA SER A 194 -27.99 0.52 34.48
C SER A 194 -28.56 -0.90 34.59
N GLN A 195 -27.79 -1.92 34.19
CA GLN A 195 -28.17 -3.33 34.38
C GLN A 195 -28.13 -3.72 35.84
N GLN A 196 -27.08 -3.34 36.57
CA GLN A 196 -26.98 -3.59 38.01
C GLN A 196 -28.12 -2.91 38.78
N ALA A 197 -28.42 -1.65 38.47
CA ALA A 197 -29.55 -0.95 39.10
C ALA A 197 -30.90 -1.62 38.81
N ARG A 198 -31.12 -2.12 37.59
CA ARG A 198 -32.35 -2.88 37.25
C ARG A 198 -32.41 -4.26 37.90
N GLN A 199 -31.27 -4.90 38.13
CA GLN A 199 -31.22 -6.18 38.86
C GLN A 199 -31.52 -5.98 40.34
N ASP A 200 -30.93 -4.97 40.98
CA ASP A 200 -31.22 -4.63 42.38
C ASP A 200 -32.71 -4.27 42.57
N ASP A 201 -33.29 -3.42 41.71
CA ASP A 201 -34.72 -3.09 41.78
C ASP A 201 -35.62 -4.33 41.63
N GLY A 202 -35.27 -5.24 40.71
CA GLY A 202 -36.03 -6.48 40.51
C GLY A 202 -35.89 -7.49 41.66
N THR A 203 -34.74 -7.51 42.34
CA THR A 203 -34.51 -8.35 43.52
C THR A 203 -35.24 -7.80 44.75
N LEU A 204 -35.24 -6.49 44.95
CA LEU A 204 -35.97 -5.83 46.04
C LEU A 204 -37.49 -6.03 45.91
N VAL A 205 -38.04 -5.89 44.70
CA VAL A 205 -39.47 -6.15 44.44
C VAL A 205 -39.84 -7.63 44.64
N ALA A 206 -38.95 -8.57 44.32
CA ALA A 206 -39.20 -10.00 44.53
C ALA A 206 -39.15 -10.40 46.02
N GLU A 207 -38.28 -9.75 46.81
CA GLU A 207 -38.19 -9.93 48.27
C GLU A 207 -39.45 -9.37 48.95
N GLU A 208 -39.90 -8.17 48.58
CA GLU A 208 -41.12 -7.54 49.10
C GLU A 208 -42.38 -8.39 48.82
N ILE A 209 -42.51 -8.97 47.63
CA ILE A 209 -43.64 -9.86 47.28
C ILE A 209 -43.57 -11.21 48.02
N THR A 210 -42.37 -11.71 48.34
CA THR A 210 -42.21 -12.98 49.06
C THR A 210 -42.54 -12.82 50.56
N ASP A 211 -42.17 -11.69 51.15
CA ASP A 211 -42.52 -11.37 52.54
C ASP A 211 -44.03 -11.11 52.71
N GLU A 212 -44.68 -10.37 51.80
CA GLU A 212 -46.15 -10.19 51.84
C GLU A 212 -46.92 -11.51 51.71
N HIS A 213 -46.42 -12.49 50.96
CA HIS A 213 -47.11 -13.77 50.78
C HIS A 213 -46.87 -14.78 51.93
N THR A 214 -45.87 -14.54 52.79
CA THR A 214 -45.54 -15.41 53.93
C THR A 214 -46.28 -14.99 55.21
N GLU A 215 -46.82 -13.77 55.26
CA GLU A 215 -47.61 -13.25 56.39
C GLU A 215 -49.14 -13.50 56.30
N GLN A 216 -49.62 -14.32 55.36
CA GLN A 216 -51.02 -14.79 55.28
C GLN A 216 -51.16 -16.27 55.66
#